data_AF-A0A3D2VXB4-F1
#
_entry.id   AF-A0A3D2VXB4-F1
#
_cell.length_a   1.000
_cell.length_b   1.000
_cell.length_c   1.000
_cell.angle_alpha   90.00
_cell.angle_beta   90.00
_cell.angle_gamma   90.00
#
_symmetry.space_group_name_H-M   'P 1'
#
loop_
_entity.id
_entity.type
_entity.pdbx_description
1 polymer ?
#
loop_
_entity_poly.entity_id
_entity_poly.type
_entity_poly.pdbx_seq_one_letter_code
_entity_poly.pdbx_strand_id
1 'polypeptide(L)'
;MSGRNNPTPPSANNGANPSNSAVAKCPNDPCGKDAISNVTKCCGSEIFDEAKKANGGKDPKIVFGTPSSGFDAETDTSTGTITVSSASNKCTATESVFFELANLSSKPNFDKIDADAAAGKLSREDYAKANEKEEYNNVKKTHAAIDKCKEKWGCKSHTFDLDGFRPATNFNDYYDHYVAESHKNHYRTSWDSNYKSAYDAKHPSSP
;
A
#
# COMPACT_ATOMS: atom_id res chain seq x y z
N MET A 1 -2.07 2.53 -28.81
CA MET A 1 -2.41 1.87 -27.53
C MET A 1 -2.28 2.93 -26.47
N SER A 2 -3.41 3.51 -26.03
CA SER A 2 -3.38 4.60 -25.04
C SER A 2 -2.95 4.02 -23.70
N GLY A 3 -1.86 4.54 -23.13
CA GLY A 3 -1.36 4.12 -21.82
C GLY A 3 -2.45 4.35 -20.78
N ARG A 4 -2.99 3.26 -20.24
CA ARG A 4 -3.87 3.32 -19.08
C ARG A 4 -2.98 3.60 -17.87
N ASN A 5 -3.27 4.69 -17.16
CA ASN A 5 -2.66 4.95 -15.87
C ASN A 5 -3.28 3.98 -14.87
N ASN A 6 -2.69 2.79 -14.71
CA ASN A 6 -3.05 1.91 -13.61
C ASN A 6 -2.89 2.72 -12.32
N PRO A 7 -3.92 2.79 -11.46
CA PRO A 7 -3.78 3.51 -10.21
C PRO A 7 -2.71 2.82 -9.36
N THR A 8 -1.64 3.55 -9.10
CA THR A 8 -0.71 3.26 -8.01
C THR A 8 -1.53 3.07 -6.73
N PRO A 9 -1.47 1.91 -6.06
CA PRO A 9 -2.09 1.75 -4.75
C PRO A 9 -1.42 2.73 -3.78
N PRO A 10 -2.18 3.63 -3.14
CA PRO A 10 -1.65 4.55 -2.15
C PRO A 10 -1.42 3.80 -0.84
N SER A 11 -0.36 4.11 -0.11
CA SER A 11 -0.10 3.39 1.14
C SER A 11 -1.21 3.60 2.18
N ALA A 12 -1.72 2.51 2.79
CA ALA A 12 -2.61 2.58 3.95
C ALA A 12 -2.00 3.33 5.16
N ASN A 13 -0.71 3.71 5.15
CA ASN A 13 -0.02 4.35 6.29
C ASN A 13 -0.66 5.66 6.81
N ASN A 14 -1.50 6.36 6.03
CA ASN A 14 -2.29 7.51 6.52
C ASN A 14 -3.79 7.18 6.73
N GLY A 15 -4.19 5.93 6.50
CA GLY A 15 -5.57 5.48 6.61
C GLY A 15 -6.02 5.33 8.05
N ALA A 16 -5.11 4.94 8.96
CA ALA A 16 -5.44 4.84 10.37
C ALA A 16 -5.77 6.25 10.88
N ASN A 17 -6.83 6.37 11.69
CA ASN A 17 -7.00 7.53 12.55
C ASN A 17 -6.36 7.24 13.92
N PRO A 18 -5.04 7.39 14.10
CA PRO A 18 -4.52 7.58 15.42
C PRO A 18 -4.56 9.08 15.69
N SER A 19 -5.39 9.48 16.63
CA SER A 19 -5.05 10.61 17.50
C SER A 19 -3.75 10.25 18.25
N ASN A 20 -2.60 10.30 17.59
CA ASN A 20 -1.30 10.15 18.22
C ASN A 20 -0.42 11.35 17.90
N SER A 21 -0.19 12.10 18.97
CA SER A 21 0.77 13.18 19.12
C SER A 21 2.04 12.98 18.32
N ALA A 22 2.46 14.05 17.64
CA ALA A 22 3.68 14.18 16.87
C ALA A 22 4.87 13.40 17.48
N VAL A 23 5.18 12.25 16.88
CA VAL A 23 6.46 11.58 17.10
C VAL A 23 7.54 12.44 16.44
N ALA A 24 8.56 12.81 17.22
CA ALA A 24 9.62 13.72 16.79
C ALA A 24 10.28 13.24 15.49
N LYS A 25 10.18 14.08 14.45
CA LYS A 25 10.86 13.91 13.17
C LYS A 25 12.37 14.00 13.41
N CYS A 26 13.13 12.98 13.02
CA CYS A 26 14.58 12.92 13.26
C CYS A 26 15.29 14.09 12.56
N PRO A 27 16.09 14.90 13.26
CA PRO A 27 16.80 16.01 12.63
C PRO A 27 18.08 15.61 11.87
N ASN A 28 18.68 14.41 12.08
CA ASN A 28 20.08 14.18 11.68
C ASN A 28 20.50 12.72 11.35
N ASP A 29 19.65 11.87 10.79
CA ASP A 29 20.07 10.54 10.31
C ASP A 29 19.41 10.27 8.94
N PRO A 30 20.11 9.84 7.87
CA PRO A 30 19.46 9.42 6.64
C PRO A 30 18.67 8.11 6.86
N CYS A 31 17.49 8.21 7.49
CA CYS A 31 16.63 7.11 7.93
C CYS A 31 16.26 6.10 6.83
N GLY A 32 16.40 6.47 5.56
CA GLY A 32 16.08 5.60 4.43
C GLY A 32 17.11 4.50 4.12
N LYS A 33 18.42 4.72 4.34
CA LYS A 33 19.44 3.72 3.99
C LYS A 33 19.34 2.45 4.85
N ASP A 34 18.92 2.61 6.10
CA ASP A 34 18.77 1.48 7.02
C ASP A 34 17.50 0.68 6.79
N ALA A 35 16.43 1.25 6.21
CA ALA A 35 15.15 0.57 6.03
C ALA A 35 15.26 -0.71 5.19
N ILE A 36 15.96 -0.64 4.05
CA ILE A 36 16.21 -1.81 3.17
C ILE A 36 17.04 -2.86 3.90
N SER A 37 18.10 -2.43 4.60
CA SER A 37 18.96 -3.30 5.39
C SER A 37 18.18 -3.97 6.53
N ASN A 38 17.28 -3.25 7.20
CA ASN A 38 16.45 -3.76 8.29
C ASN A 38 15.52 -4.87 7.81
N VAL A 39 14.80 -4.62 6.71
CA VAL A 39 13.93 -5.64 6.09
C VAL A 39 14.76 -6.88 5.76
N THR A 40 15.88 -6.72 5.06
CA THR A 40 16.73 -7.84 4.63
C THR A 40 17.30 -8.64 5.81
N LYS A 41 17.83 -7.96 6.84
CA LYS A 41 18.50 -8.61 7.99
C LYS A 41 17.58 -9.44 8.86
N CYS A 42 16.29 -9.09 8.95
CA CYS A 42 15.35 -9.81 9.80
C CYS A 42 14.35 -10.68 9.04
N CYS A 43 13.77 -10.16 7.97
CA CYS A 43 12.75 -10.87 7.21
C CYS A 43 13.35 -11.82 6.17
N GLY A 44 14.61 -11.60 5.78
CA GLY A 44 15.27 -12.28 4.67
C GLY A 44 15.01 -11.56 3.33
N SER A 45 15.43 -12.18 2.22
CA SER A 45 15.24 -11.62 0.87
C SER A 45 13.86 -11.93 0.27
N GLU A 46 13.05 -12.76 0.92
CA GLU A 46 11.84 -13.36 0.34
C GLU A 46 10.87 -12.31 -0.19
N ILE A 47 10.63 -11.24 0.58
CA ILE A 47 9.72 -10.16 0.15
C ILE A 47 10.26 -9.37 -1.04
N PHE A 48 11.59 -9.23 -1.15
CA PHE A 48 12.23 -8.62 -2.31
C PHE A 48 12.16 -9.55 -3.53
N ASP A 49 12.37 -10.84 -3.34
CA ASP A 49 12.30 -11.85 -4.41
C ASP A 49 10.87 -11.97 -4.97
N GLU A 50 9.86 -11.92 -4.10
CA GLU A 50 8.45 -11.87 -4.47
C GLU A 50 8.11 -10.60 -5.26
N ALA A 51 8.53 -9.42 -4.76
CA ALA A 51 8.34 -8.14 -5.42
C ALA A 51 9.06 -8.10 -6.79
N LYS A 52 10.29 -8.61 -6.87
CA LYS A 52 11.07 -8.75 -8.12
C LYS A 52 10.35 -9.63 -9.13
N LYS A 53 9.84 -10.78 -8.70
CA LYS A 53 9.08 -11.70 -9.55
C LYS A 53 7.84 -11.03 -10.12
N ALA A 54 7.09 -10.31 -9.29
CA ALA A 54 5.91 -9.55 -9.71
C ALA A 54 6.27 -8.38 -10.65
N ASN A 55 7.46 -7.80 -10.49
CA ASN A 55 8.01 -6.73 -11.33
C ASN A 55 8.73 -7.24 -12.59
N GLY A 56 8.29 -8.37 -13.15
CA GLY A 56 8.86 -8.92 -14.39
C GLY A 56 10.32 -9.34 -14.29
N GLY A 57 10.77 -9.74 -13.09
CA GLY A 57 12.15 -10.15 -12.81
C GLY A 57 13.12 -9.00 -12.54
N LYS A 58 12.65 -7.75 -12.49
CA LYS A 58 13.48 -6.57 -12.17
C LYS A 58 13.40 -6.26 -10.69
N ASP A 59 14.54 -5.94 -10.08
CA ASP A 59 14.57 -5.53 -8.68
C ASP A 59 13.73 -4.25 -8.47
N PRO A 60 12.96 -4.16 -7.38
CA PRO A 60 12.21 -2.94 -7.05
C PRO A 60 13.16 -1.77 -6.83
N LYS A 61 12.81 -0.60 -7.36
CA LYS A 61 13.58 0.62 -7.18
C LYS A 61 13.03 1.40 -5.99
N ILE A 62 13.72 1.37 -4.86
CA ILE A 62 13.32 2.13 -3.67
C ILE A 62 14.00 3.50 -3.71
N VAL A 63 13.20 4.56 -3.64
CA VAL A 63 13.65 5.96 -3.55
C VAL A 63 13.08 6.62 -2.30
N PHE A 64 13.87 7.48 -1.68
CA PHE A 64 13.45 8.30 -0.55
C PHE A 64 13.22 9.73 -1.03
N GLY A 65 11.98 10.22 -0.93
CA GLY A 65 11.55 11.49 -1.52
C GLY A 65 10.15 11.87 -1.06
N THR A 66 9.37 12.54 -1.91
CA THR A 66 7.99 12.91 -1.62
C THR A 66 7.04 12.06 -2.47
N PRO A 67 6.22 11.17 -1.88
CA PRO A 67 5.19 10.45 -2.60
C PRO A 67 4.17 11.40 -3.25
N SER A 68 3.76 11.10 -4.48
CA SER A 68 2.81 11.92 -5.24
C SER A 68 1.38 11.85 -4.72
N SER A 69 1.03 10.73 -4.08
CA SER A 69 -0.28 10.46 -3.48
C SER A 69 -0.54 11.23 -2.19
N GLY A 70 0.48 11.86 -1.60
CA GLY A 70 0.38 12.52 -0.28
C GLY A 70 0.40 11.57 0.91
N PHE A 71 0.60 10.27 0.67
CA PHE A 71 0.83 9.25 1.70
C PHE A 71 2.30 9.15 2.08
N ASP A 72 2.62 8.43 3.16
CA ASP A 72 4.01 8.25 3.61
C ASP A 72 4.83 7.34 2.71
N ALA A 73 4.18 6.52 1.89
CA ALA A 73 4.82 5.79 0.80
C ALA A 73 3.83 5.52 -0.35
N GLU A 74 4.37 5.09 -1.48
CA GLU A 74 3.57 4.58 -2.61
C GLU A 74 4.39 3.66 -3.51
N THR A 75 3.71 2.73 -4.18
CA THR A 75 4.29 1.84 -5.19
C THR A 75 3.73 2.13 -6.56
N ASP A 76 4.56 2.65 -7.47
CA ASP A 76 4.25 2.66 -8.89
C ASP A 76 4.44 1.23 -9.45
N THR A 77 3.32 0.51 -9.57
CA THR A 77 3.30 -0.88 -10.06
C THR A 77 3.65 -1.01 -11.54
N SER A 78 3.69 0.09 -12.30
CA SER A 78 4.08 0.09 -13.72
C SER A 78 5.59 0.13 -13.91
N THR A 79 6.30 0.86 -13.05
CA THR A 79 7.76 0.99 -13.09
C THR A 79 8.48 0.13 -12.06
N GLY A 80 7.77 -0.38 -11.06
CA GLY A 80 8.33 -1.04 -9.90
C GLY A 80 9.08 -0.09 -8.96
N THR A 81 8.77 1.21 -9.04
CA THR A 81 9.36 2.23 -8.16
C THR A 81 8.54 2.34 -6.87
N ILE A 82 9.22 2.24 -5.74
CA ILE A 82 8.68 2.46 -4.41
C ILE A 82 9.23 3.79 -3.90
N THR A 83 8.36 4.75 -3.65
CA THR A 83 8.75 6.05 -3.06
C THR A 83 8.36 6.05 -1.60
N VAL A 84 9.33 6.23 -0.70
CA VAL A 84 9.11 6.38 0.74
C VAL A 84 9.41 7.82 1.14
N SER A 85 8.56 8.40 1.98
CA SER A 85 8.71 9.76 2.47
C SER A 85 10.08 9.97 3.13
N SER A 86 10.82 10.99 2.69
CA SER A 86 12.09 11.37 3.32
C SER A 86 11.90 11.95 4.72
N ALA A 87 10.66 12.26 5.11
CA ALA A 87 10.32 12.74 6.45
C ALA A 87 10.02 11.60 7.44
N SER A 88 9.91 10.35 6.97
CA SER A 88 9.62 9.19 7.83
C SER A 88 10.80 8.89 8.76
N ASN A 89 10.49 8.54 10.00
CA ASN A 89 11.49 7.99 10.92
C ASN A 89 11.93 6.58 10.48
N LYS A 90 13.01 6.05 11.05
CA LYS A 90 13.55 4.72 10.73
C LYS A 90 12.51 3.59 10.76
N CYS A 91 11.61 3.59 11.75
CA CYS A 91 10.62 2.53 11.94
C CYS A 91 9.49 2.62 10.91
N THR A 92 8.90 3.81 10.74
CA THR A 92 7.92 4.09 9.68
C THR A 92 8.50 3.81 8.30
N ALA A 93 9.77 4.20 8.04
CA ALA A 93 10.42 3.92 6.76
C ALA A 93 10.65 2.42 6.53
N THR A 94 11.02 1.66 7.57
CA THR A 94 11.20 0.20 7.48
C THR A 94 9.88 -0.51 7.23
N GLU A 95 8.81 -0.12 7.94
CA GLU A 95 7.45 -0.59 7.71
C GLU A 95 6.97 -0.26 6.31
N SER A 96 7.13 0.99 5.88
CA SER A 96 6.76 1.45 4.53
C SER A 96 7.46 0.64 3.46
N VAL A 97 8.77 0.41 3.58
CA VAL A 97 9.50 -0.43 2.62
C VAL A 97 8.91 -1.84 2.57
N PHE A 98 8.64 -2.48 3.71
CA PHE A 98 8.07 -3.82 3.72
C PHE A 98 6.66 -3.85 3.11
N PHE A 99 5.80 -2.92 3.51
CA PHE A 99 4.43 -2.83 3.04
C PHE A 99 4.35 -2.57 1.53
N GLU A 100 5.17 -1.64 1.02
CA GLU A 100 5.22 -1.35 -0.42
C GLU A 100 5.81 -2.50 -1.25
N LEU A 101 6.78 -3.24 -0.71
CA LEU A 101 7.22 -4.50 -1.34
C LEU A 101 6.10 -5.54 -1.36
N ALA A 102 5.27 -5.61 -0.31
CA ALA A 102 4.10 -6.47 -0.29
C ALA A 102 3.06 -6.03 -1.34
N ASN A 103 2.79 -4.72 -1.48
CA ASN A 103 1.96 -4.18 -2.55
C ASN A 103 2.49 -4.55 -3.94
N LEU A 104 3.79 -4.38 -4.18
CA LEU A 104 4.39 -4.76 -5.45
C LEU A 104 4.29 -6.27 -5.70
N SER A 105 4.52 -7.09 -4.67
CA SER A 105 4.38 -8.56 -4.77
C SER A 105 2.95 -8.99 -5.14
N SER A 106 1.95 -8.19 -4.72
CA SER A 106 0.53 -8.40 -4.99
C SER A 106 0.07 -7.78 -6.33
N LYS A 107 0.98 -7.22 -7.14
CA LYS A 107 0.68 -6.67 -8.48
C LYS A 107 -0.23 -7.57 -9.34
N PRO A 108 -0.02 -8.89 -9.44
CA PRO A 108 -0.91 -9.75 -10.24
C PRO A 108 -2.37 -9.75 -9.76
N ASN A 109 -2.62 -9.54 -8.46
CA ASN A 109 -3.97 -9.45 -7.91
C ASN A 109 -4.60 -8.10 -8.27
N PHE A 110 -3.86 -7.00 -8.14
CA PHE A 110 -4.31 -5.68 -8.58
C PHE A 110 -4.60 -5.65 -10.09
N ASP A 111 -3.71 -6.23 -10.91
CA ASP A 111 -3.92 -6.33 -12.37
C ASP A 111 -5.19 -7.13 -12.71
N LYS A 112 -5.54 -8.15 -11.90
CA LYS A 112 -6.79 -8.90 -12.05
C LYS A 112 -8.02 -8.05 -11.68
N ILE A 113 -7.94 -7.29 -10.60
CA ILE A 113 -9.02 -6.38 -10.17
C ILE A 113 -9.28 -5.35 -11.28
N ASP A 114 -8.23 -4.75 -11.83
CA ASP A 114 -8.30 -3.84 -12.96
C ASP A 114 -8.92 -4.50 -14.20
N ALA A 115 -8.52 -5.74 -14.51
CA ALA A 115 -9.09 -6.48 -15.64
C ALA A 115 -10.59 -6.77 -15.45
N ASP A 116 -11.01 -7.13 -14.24
CA ASP A 116 -12.43 -7.36 -13.93
C ASP A 116 -13.24 -6.05 -13.97
N ALA A 117 -12.68 -4.94 -13.49
CA ALA A 117 -13.29 -3.61 -13.60
C ALA A 117 -13.42 -3.14 -15.06
N ALA A 118 -12.37 -3.32 -15.87
CA ALA A 118 -12.38 -3.02 -17.29
C ALA A 118 -13.35 -3.89 -18.09
N ALA A 119 -13.67 -5.10 -17.61
CA ALA A 119 -14.72 -5.96 -18.14
C ALA A 119 -16.13 -5.61 -17.61
N GLY A 120 -16.26 -4.46 -16.93
CA GLY A 120 -17.48 -3.95 -16.33
C GLY A 120 -18.03 -4.84 -15.22
N LYS A 121 -17.24 -5.74 -14.61
CA LYS A 121 -17.74 -6.69 -13.60
C LYS A 121 -17.83 -6.11 -12.19
N LEU A 122 -17.08 -5.05 -11.91
CA LEU A 122 -16.99 -4.45 -10.58
C LEU A 122 -17.70 -3.11 -10.57
N SER A 123 -18.65 -2.96 -9.64
CA SER A 123 -19.22 -1.66 -9.32
C SER A 123 -18.15 -0.75 -8.71
N ARG A 124 -18.44 0.55 -8.62
CA ARG A 124 -17.54 1.54 -8.03
C ARG A 124 -17.05 1.16 -6.63
N GLU A 125 -17.97 0.67 -5.79
CA GLU A 125 -17.65 0.29 -4.41
C GLU A 125 -16.98 -1.09 -4.35
N ASP A 126 -17.40 -2.04 -5.19
CA ASP A 126 -16.75 -3.37 -5.24
C ASP A 126 -15.30 -3.27 -5.72
N TYR A 127 -15.01 -2.34 -6.63
CA TYR A 127 -13.64 -2.05 -7.05
C TYR A 127 -12.79 -1.49 -5.90
N ALA A 128 -13.33 -0.52 -5.15
CA ALA A 128 -12.64 0.04 -3.99
C ALA A 128 -12.38 -1.02 -2.92
N LYS A 129 -13.39 -1.82 -2.58
CA LYS A 129 -13.27 -2.94 -1.62
C LYS A 129 -12.31 -4.02 -2.10
N ALA A 130 -12.28 -4.34 -3.40
CA ALA A 130 -11.37 -5.35 -3.92
C ALA A 130 -9.91 -4.92 -3.79
N ASN A 131 -9.58 -3.67 -4.13
CA ASN A 131 -8.24 -3.13 -3.92
C ASN A 131 -7.87 -3.09 -2.43
N GLU A 132 -8.77 -2.56 -1.61
CA GLU A 132 -8.54 -2.42 -0.17
C GLU A 132 -8.41 -3.78 0.53
N LYS A 133 -9.04 -4.83 -0.01
CA LYS A 133 -8.89 -6.19 0.50
C LYS A 133 -7.49 -6.73 0.31
N GLU A 134 -6.86 -6.42 -0.83
CA GLU A 134 -5.47 -6.79 -1.09
C GLU A 134 -4.52 -5.99 -0.20
N GLU A 135 -4.75 -4.68 -0.03
CA GLU A 135 -3.99 -3.88 0.93
C GLU A 135 -4.15 -4.39 2.37
N TYR A 136 -5.36 -4.72 2.82
CA TYR A 136 -5.60 -5.33 4.12
C TYR A 136 -4.81 -6.64 4.32
N ASN A 137 -4.68 -7.46 3.26
CA ASN A 137 -3.84 -8.65 3.31
C ASN A 137 -2.36 -8.30 3.46
N ASN A 138 -1.90 -7.25 2.79
CA ASN A 138 -0.53 -6.74 2.89
C ASN A 138 -0.27 -6.07 4.27
N VAL A 139 -1.26 -5.42 4.87
CA VAL A 139 -1.19 -4.89 6.26
C VAL A 139 -0.95 -6.04 7.23
N LYS A 140 -1.72 -7.13 7.15
CA LYS A 140 -1.51 -8.31 8.00
C LYS A 140 -0.13 -8.94 7.80
N LYS A 141 0.34 -9.03 6.54
CA LYS A 141 1.69 -9.53 6.22
C LYS A 141 2.77 -8.66 6.87
N THR A 142 2.56 -7.34 6.86
CA THR A 142 3.46 -6.35 7.47
C THR A 142 3.41 -6.41 8.99
N HIS A 143 2.24 -6.56 9.61
CA HIS A 143 2.12 -6.79 11.07
C HIS A 143 2.88 -8.05 11.50
N ALA A 144 2.76 -9.15 10.76
CA ALA A 144 3.50 -10.37 11.04
C ALA A 144 5.02 -10.16 10.95
N ALA A 145 5.49 -9.36 9.99
CA ALA A 145 6.89 -8.98 9.88
C ALA A 145 7.34 -8.09 11.05
N ILE A 146 6.56 -7.06 11.39
CA ILE A 146 6.81 -6.17 12.54
C ILE A 146 6.93 -6.99 13.83
N ASP A 147 5.99 -7.90 14.09
CA ASP A 147 5.97 -8.70 15.31
C ASP A 147 7.19 -9.62 15.42
N LYS A 148 7.67 -10.15 14.28
CA LYS A 148 8.89 -10.95 14.20
C LYS A 148 10.17 -10.11 14.34
N CYS A 149 10.16 -8.85 13.92
CA CYS A 149 11.40 -8.13 13.57
C CYS A 149 11.63 -6.80 14.25
N LYS A 150 10.63 -6.18 14.88
CA LYS A 150 10.74 -4.84 15.48
C LYS A 150 11.94 -4.67 16.40
N GLU A 151 12.24 -5.66 17.24
CA GLU A 151 13.40 -5.60 18.15
C GLU A 151 14.73 -5.56 17.40
N LYS A 152 14.87 -6.36 16.32
CA LYS A 152 16.07 -6.36 15.48
C LYS A 152 16.24 -5.07 14.68
N TRP A 153 15.13 -4.39 14.39
CA TRP A 153 15.15 -3.07 13.75
C TRP A 153 15.47 -1.94 14.74
N GLY A 154 15.49 -2.23 16.04
CA GLY A 154 15.60 -1.22 17.10
C GLY A 154 14.34 -0.38 17.25
N CYS A 155 13.18 -0.94 16.88
CA CYS A 155 11.87 -0.32 16.94
C CYS A 155 11.05 -0.90 18.11
N LYS A 156 10.11 -0.12 18.64
CA LYS A 156 9.21 -0.55 19.73
C LYS A 156 7.81 -0.82 19.18
N SER A 157 6.96 -1.50 19.95
CA SER A 157 5.53 -1.54 19.62
C SER A 157 4.94 -0.12 19.66
N HIS A 158 3.92 0.15 18.85
CA HIS A 158 3.24 1.45 18.73
C HIS A 158 4.08 2.58 18.13
N THR A 159 5.19 2.26 17.45
CA THR A 159 5.97 3.23 16.66
C THR A 159 5.74 3.11 15.16
N PHE A 160 4.79 2.26 14.77
CA PHE A 160 4.46 1.91 13.39
C PHE A 160 3.08 2.46 13.07
N ASP A 161 2.90 3.03 11.89
CA ASP A 161 1.64 3.67 11.51
C ASP A 161 0.55 2.62 11.30
N LEU A 162 0.91 1.43 10.79
CA LEU A 162 -0.06 0.34 10.63
C LEU A 162 -0.51 -0.26 11.95
N ASP A 163 0.16 0.00 13.10
CA ASP A 163 -0.32 -0.51 14.40
C ASP A 163 -1.74 0.00 14.71
N GLY A 164 -2.15 1.14 14.15
CA GLY A 164 -3.52 1.67 14.25
C GLY A 164 -4.60 0.77 13.65
N PHE A 165 -4.24 -0.15 12.76
CA PHE A 165 -5.17 -1.10 12.13
C PHE A 165 -5.30 -2.43 12.86
N ARG A 166 -4.42 -2.73 13.82
CA ARG A 166 -4.43 -4.00 14.56
C ARG A 166 -5.75 -4.31 15.28
N PRO A 167 -6.52 -3.32 15.79
CA PRO A 167 -7.78 -3.63 16.45
C PRO A 167 -8.88 -4.13 15.50
N ALA A 168 -8.72 -3.99 14.19
CA ALA A 168 -9.71 -4.47 13.22
C ALA A 168 -9.84 -6.00 13.25
N THR A 169 -11.06 -6.47 13.50
CA THR A 169 -11.39 -7.90 13.68
C THR A 169 -11.45 -8.68 12.38
N ASN A 170 -11.81 -8.01 11.28
CA ASN A 170 -11.90 -8.57 9.95
C ASN A 170 -11.83 -7.45 8.89
N PHE A 171 -11.93 -7.80 7.61
CA PHE A 171 -11.85 -6.83 6.53
C PHE A 171 -12.98 -5.80 6.51
N ASN A 172 -14.22 -6.20 6.80
CA ASN A 172 -15.33 -5.25 6.79
C ASN A 172 -15.15 -4.23 7.92
N ASP A 173 -14.76 -4.69 9.10
CA ASP A 173 -14.43 -3.82 10.24
C ASP A 173 -13.28 -2.86 9.90
N TYR A 174 -12.18 -3.38 9.34
CA TYR A 174 -11.06 -2.59 8.83
C TYR A 174 -11.52 -1.52 7.82
N TYR A 175 -12.26 -1.92 6.80
CA TYR A 175 -12.74 -1.05 5.74
C TYR A 175 -13.69 0.02 6.28
N ASP A 176 -14.67 -0.36 7.09
CA ASP A 176 -15.74 0.55 7.53
C ASP A 176 -15.28 1.52 8.62
N HIS A 177 -14.35 1.10 9.50
CA HIS A 177 -14.01 1.86 10.71
C HIS A 177 -12.58 2.37 10.79
N TYR A 178 -11.65 1.80 10.01
CA TYR A 178 -10.23 2.16 10.14
C TYR A 178 -9.66 2.79 8.89
N VAL A 179 -10.16 2.47 7.69
CA VAL A 179 -9.68 3.10 6.45
C VAL A 179 -10.30 4.49 6.29
N ALA A 180 -9.45 5.51 6.18
CA ALA A 180 -9.87 6.88 5.93
C ALA A 180 -10.67 7.01 4.62
N GLU A 181 -11.70 7.85 4.63
CA GLU A 181 -12.55 8.09 3.46
C GLU A 181 -11.75 8.65 2.26
N SER A 182 -10.69 9.41 2.51
CA SER A 182 -9.76 9.89 1.48
C SER A 182 -9.07 8.75 0.73
N HIS A 183 -8.66 7.70 1.44
CA HIS A 183 -8.00 6.52 0.86
C HIS A 183 -8.99 5.69 0.03
N LYS A 184 -10.21 5.46 0.52
CA LYS A 184 -11.30 4.85 -0.28
C LYS A 184 -11.60 5.65 -1.55
N ASN A 185 -11.63 6.98 -1.42
CA ASN A 185 -11.93 7.87 -2.53
C ASN A 185 -10.84 7.90 -3.61
N HIS A 186 -9.58 7.58 -3.28
CA HIS A 186 -8.55 7.37 -4.29
C HIS A 186 -8.95 6.27 -5.28
N TYR A 187 -9.34 5.10 -4.76
CA TYR A 187 -9.78 3.99 -5.60
C TYR A 187 -11.07 4.29 -6.36
N ARG A 188 -12.05 4.88 -5.69
CA ARG A 188 -13.33 5.24 -6.32
C ARG A 188 -13.15 6.26 -7.45
N THR A 189 -12.29 7.26 -7.26
CA THR A 189 -11.99 8.27 -8.29
C THR A 189 -11.25 7.64 -9.49
N SER A 190 -10.36 6.69 -9.23
CA SER A 190 -9.73 5.93 -10.31
C SER A 190 -10.75 5.11 -11.10
N TRP A 191 -11.70 4.45 -10.41
CA TRP A 191 -12.78 3.74 -11.09
C TRP A 191 -13.65 4.67 -11.94
N ASP A 192 -14.01 5.83 -11.40
CA ASP A 192 -14.81 6.84 -12.11
C ASP A 192 -14.11 7.27 -13.41
N SER A 193 -12.78 7.39 -13.38
CA SER A 193 -11.97 7.82 -14.51
C SER A 193 -11.72 6.73 -15.55
N ASN A 194 -11.61 5.47 -15.13
CA ASN A 194 -11.09 4.39 -15.98
C ASN A 194 -12.13 3.33 -16.37
N TYR A 195 -13.13 3.07 -15.53
CA TYR A 195 -13.96 1.85 -15.63
C TYR A 195 -15.46 2.11 -15.66
N LYS A 196 -15.91 3.31 -15.26
CA LYS A 196 -17.34 3.66 -15.25
C LYS A 196 -18.05 3.35 -16.56
N SER A 197 -17.49 3.76 -17.70
CA SER A 197 -18.11 3.51 -19.01
C SER A 197 -18.26 2.01 -19.33
N ALA A 198 -17.29 1.19 -18.93
CA ALA A 198 -17.37 -0.26 -19.15
C ALA A 198 -18.45 -0.91 -18.26
N TYR A 199 -18.57 -0.43 -17.01
CA TYR A 199 -19.61 -0.90 -16.10
C TYR A 199 -21.01 -0.51 -16.58
N ASP A 200 -21.22 0.76 -16.94
CA ASP A 200 -22.51 1.27 -17.42
C ASP A 200 -22.97 0.54 -18.70
N ALA A 201 -22.05 0.23 -19.62
CA ALA A 201 -22.35 -0.50 -20.84
C ALA A 201 -22.82 -1.95 -20.57
N LYS A 202 -22.36 -2.55 -19.46
CA LYS A 202 -22.73 -3.92 -19.06
C LYS A 202 -23.95 -3.96 -18.15
N HIS A 203 -24.22 -2.87 -17.43
CA HIS A 203 -25.33 -2.73 -16.49
C HIS A 203 -26.16 -1.50 -16.86
N PRO A 204 -26.86 -1.54 -18.02
CA PRO A 204 -27.68 -0.42 -18.43
C PRO A 204 -28.77 -0.16 -17.40
N SER A 205 -28.89 1.09 -16.95
CA SER A 205 -30.01 1.54 -16.13
C SER A 205 -31.31 1.24 -16.88
N SER A 206 -32.27 0.61 -16.20
CA SER A 206 -33.62 0.46 -16.77
C SER A 206 -34.19 1.84 -17.11
N PRO A 207 -34.93 1.98 -18.23
CA PRO A 207 -35.55 3.23 -18.66
C PRO A 207 -36.48 3.86 -17.61
#